data_AF-A0A7V3BQB5-F1
#
_entry.id   AF-A0A7V3BQB5-F1
#
_cell.length_a   1.000
_cell.length_b   1.000
_cell.length_c   1.000
_cell.angle_alpha   90.00
_cell.angle_beta   90.00
_cell.angle_gamma   90.00
#
_symmetry.space_group_name_H-M   'P 1'
#
loop_
_entity.id
_entity.type
_entity.pdbx_description
1 polymer ?
#
loop_
_entity_poly.entity_id
_entity_poly.type
_entity_poly.pdbx_seq_one_letter_code
_entity_poly.pdbx_strand_id
1 'polypeptide(L)' 'MTDLWRNWLIEEENEKLAAFQRKADRIAFLIVASDYDRIDLEIEKAELREECARLFPDKLDLYDMIYESRFRRLWEQFRD' A
#
# COMPACT_ATOMS: atom_id res chain seq x y z
N MET A 1 -23.00 -17.84 -19.47
CA MET A 1 -23.05 -17.81 -17.99
C MET A 1 -21.67 -17.76 -17.34
N THR A 2 -20.60 -18.19 -18.03
CA THR A 2 -19.21 -18.21 -17.54
C THR A 2 -18.54 -16.82 -17.46
N ASP A 3 -18.90 -15.87 -18.34
CA ASP A 3 -18.23 -14.57 -18.41
C ASP A 3 -18.62 -13.61 -17.26
N LEU A 4 -19.84 -13.72 -16.72
CA LEU A 4 -20.31 -12.85 -15.64
C LEU A 4 -19.57 -13.10 -14.33
N TRP A 5 -19.34 -14.36 -13.97
CA TRP A 5 -18.58 -14.73 -12.76
C TRP A 5 -17.12 -14.29 -12.85
N ARG A 6 -16.51 -14.45 -14.03
CA ARG A 6 -15.15 -13.99 -14.27
C ARG A 6 -15.03 -12.48 -14.13
N ASN A 7 -15.96 -11.73 -14.74
CA ASN A 7 -15.96 -10.26 -14.64
C ASN A 7 -16.16 -9.80 -13.20
N TRP A 8 -17.05 -10.45 -12.45
CA TRP A 8 -17.27 -10.12 -11.05
C TRP A 8 -16.03 -10.35 -10.17
N LEU A 9 -15.33 -11.48 -10.36
CA LEU A 9 -14.09 -11.77 -9.64
C LEU A 9 -12.99 -10.74 -9.97
N ILE A 10 -12.85 -10.38 -11.24
CA ILE A 10 -11.89 -9.36 -11.68
C ILE A 10 -12.21 -8.01 -11.04
N GLU A 11 -13.48 -7.62 -10.99
CA GLU A 11 -13.89 -6.36 -10.37
C GLU A 11 -13.56 -6.34 -8.87
N GLU A 12 -13.86 -7.44 -8.16
CA GLU A 12 -13.53 -7.57 -6.74
C GLU A 12 -12.02 -7.47 -6.48
N GLU A 13 -11.18 -8.10 -7.32
CA GLU A 13 -9.73 -7.99 -7.23
C GLU A 13 -9.25 -6.55 -7.52
N ASN A 14 -9.83 -5.89 -8.51
CA ASN A 14 -9.51 -4.50 -8.85
C ASN A 14 -9.89 -3.55 -7.71
N GLU A 15 -11.04 -3.75 -7.07
CA GLU A 15 -11.47 -2.95 -5.92
C GLU A 15 -10.50 -3.10 -4.74
N LYS A 16 -10.07 -4.33 -4.43
CA LYS A 16 -9.06 -4.61 -3.41
C LYS A 16 -7.74 -3.91 -3.73
N LEU A 17 -7.28 -4.00 -4.97
CA LEU A 17 -6.04 -3.35 -5.41
C LEU A 17 -6.14 -1.83 -5.33
N ALA A 18 -7.26 -1.24 -5.75
CA ALA A 18 -7.49 0.20 -5.71
C ALA A 18 -7.60 0.72 -4.27
N ALA A 19 -8.22 -0.04 -3.36
CA ALA A 19 -8.25 0.29 -1.93
C ALA A 19 -6.84 0.25 -1.31
N PHE A 20 -6.06 -0.77 -1.64
CA PHE A 20 -4.68 -0.93 -1.19
C PHE A 20 -3.79 0.23 -1.67
N GLN A 21 -3.85 0.57 -2.96
CA GLN A 21 -3.07 1.67 -3.54
C GLN A 21 -3.41 3.02 -2.89
N ARG A 22 -4.69 3.30 -2.61
CA ARG A 22 -5.10 4.53 -1.93
C ARG A 22 -4.48 4.66 -0.54
N LYS A 23 -4.34 3.56 0.21
CA LYS A 23 -3.66 3.57 1.52
C LYS A 23 -2.17 3.83 1.37
N ALA A 24 -1.52 3.19 0.40
CA ALA A 24 -0.11 3.46 0.12
C ALA A 24 0.16 4.91 -0.28
N ASP A 25 -0.72 5.50 -1.09
CA ASP A 25 -0.62 6.91 -1.49
C ASP A 25 -0.92 7.86 -0.32
N ARG A 26 -1.79 7.47 0.63
CA ARG A 26 -1.98 8.21 1.88
C ARG A 26 -0.67 8.26 2.69
N ILE A 27 0.04 7.13 2.85
CA ILE A 27 1.33 7.11 3.56
C ILE A 27 2.34 8.03 2.86
N ALA A 28 2.43 7.96 1.53
CA ALA A 28 3.30 8.85 0.77
C ALA A 28 2.93 10.33 0.98
N PHE A 29 1.64 10.67 1.02
CA PHE A 29 1.16 12.01 1.34
C PHE A 29 1.56 12.44 2.76
N LEU A 30 1.39 11.58 3.76
CA LEU A 30 1.79 11.88 5.15
C LEU A 30 3.30 12.14 5.26
N ILE A 31 4.13 11.41 4.50
CA ILE A 31 5.57 11.67 4.46
C ILE A 31 5.87 13.05 3.88
N VAL A 32 5.21 13.42 2.78
CA VAL A 32 5.59 14.60 1.99
C VAL A 32 4.96 15.90 2.50
N ALA A 33 3.71 15.85 2.97
CA ALA A 33 2.84 17.02 3.03
C ALA A 33 2.26 17.35 4.42
N SER A 34 2.57 16.59 5.46
CA SER A 34 2.12 16.88 6.83
C SER A 34 3.29 17.10 7.79
N ASP A 35 3.12 16.92 9.08
CA ASP A 35 4.15 16.78 10.12
C ASP A 35 3.88 15.52 10.95
N TYR A 36 3.31 14.50 10.29
CA TYR A 36 2.90 13.25 10.92
C TYR A 36 4.09 12.59 11.63
N ASP A 37 3.84 12.14 12.87
CA ASP A 37 4.89 11.60 13.71
C ASP A 37 5.53 10.35 13.07
N ARG A 38 6.84 10.19 13.29
CA ARG A 38 7.62 9.10 12.71
C ARG A 38 7.12 7.74 13.19
N ILE A 39 6.79 7.59 14.47
CA ILE A 39 6.33 6.32 15.05
C ILE A 39 4.97 5.98 14.46
N ASP A 40 4.05 6.95 14.41
CA ASP A 40 2.72 6.75 13.83
C ASP A 40 2.80 6.38 12.34
N LEU A 41 3.75 6.94 11.61
CA LEU A 41 3.98 6.57 10.21
C LEU A 41 4.48 5.13 10.05
N GLU A 42 5.40 4.68 10.90
CA GLU A 42 5.88 3.29 10.87
C GLU A 42 4.77 2.29 11.24
N ILE A 43 3.82 2.68 12.10
CA ILE A 43 2.61 1.90 12.38
C ILE A 43 1.77 1.76 11.11
N GLU A 44 1.48 2.87 10.40
CA GLU A 44 0.71 2.85 9.15
C GLU A 44 1.38 1.99 8.06
N LYS A 45 2.71 2.02 7.97
CA LYS A 45 3.47 1.14 7.05
C LYS A 45 3.35 -0.34 7.43
N ALA A 46 3.43 -0.65 8.72
CA ALA A 46 3.26 -2.01 9.21
C ALA A 46 1.84 -2.54 8.92
N GLU A 47 0.81 -1.73 9.16
CA GLU A 47 -0.58 -2.07 8.85
C GLU A 47 -0.80 -2.31 7.35
N LEU A 48 -0.21 -1.48 6.48
CA LEU A 48 -0.26 -1.67 5.04
C LEU A 48 0.43 -2.97 4.61
N ARG A 49 1.57 -3.30 5.22
CA ARG A 49 2.29 -4.55 4.95
C ARG A 49 1.49 -5.77 5.38
N GLU A 50 0.86 -5.73 6.56
CA GLU A 50 -0.03 -6.80 7.03
C GLU A 50 -1.26 -6.97 6.12
N GLU A 51 -1.82 -5.88 5.63
CA GLU A 51 -2.90 -5.92 4.64
C GLU A 51 -2.43 -6.54 3.33
N CYS A 52 -1.22 -6.25 2.86
CA CYS A 52 -0.65 -6.91 1.69
C CYS A 52 -0.51 -8.42 1.91
N ALA A 53 -0.03 -8.85 3.09
CA ALA A 53 0.11 -10.27 3.41
C ALA A 53 -1.25 -11.00 3.44
N ARG A 54 -2.33 -10.31 3.84
CA ARG A 54 -3.69 -10.88 3.84
C ARG A 54 -4.34 -10.90 2.45
N LEU A 55 -4.23 -9.82 1.68
CA LEU A 55 -4.91 -9.68 0.39
C LEU A 55 -4.13 -10.32 -0.76
N PHE A 56 -2.80 -10.24 -0.71
CA PHE A 56 -1.89 -10.60 -1.80
C PHE A 56 -0.65 -11.34 -1.25
N PRO A 57 -0.81 -12.52 -0.64
CA PRO A 57 0.29 -13.23 0.04
C PRO A 57 1.50 -13.47 -0.88
N ASP A 58 1.26 -13.78 -2.16
CA ASP A 58 2.32 -14.02 -3.17
C ASP A 58 3.02 -12.74 -3.65
N LYS A 59 2.63 -11.56 -3.13
CA LYS A 59 3.15 -10.25 -3.52
C LYS A 59 3.92 -9.55 -2.40
N LEU A 60 4.17 -10.22 -1.27
CA LEU A 60 4.85 -9.59 -0.13
C LEU A 60 6.28 -9.15 -0.48
N ASP A 61 7.03 -9.97 -1.22
CA ASP A 61 8.37 -9.59 -1.69
C ASP A 61 8.33 -8.39 -2.65
N LEU A 62 7.30 -8.33 -3.49
CA LEU A 62 7.08 -7.21 -4.41
C LEU A 62 6.71 -5.94 -3.63
N TYR A 63 5.92 -6.06 -2.57
CA TYR A 63 5.61 -4.97 -1.66
C TYR A 63 6.88 -4.41 -1.03
N ASP A 64 7.71 -5.27 -0.43
CA ASP A 64 8.94 -4.87 0.23
C ASP A 64 9.89 -4.19 -0.77
N MET A 65 9.96 -4.68 -2.02
CA MET A 65 10.79 -4.06 -3.05
C MET A 65 10.28 -2.66 -3.46
N ILE A 66 8.96 -2.48 -3.63
CA ILE A 66 8.39 -1.25 -4.19
C ILE A 66 8.08 -0.22 -3.10
N TYR A 67 7.27 -0.59 -2.11
CA TYR A 67 6.71 0.37 -1.16
C TYR A 67 7.71 0.77 -0.09
N GLU A 68 8.43 -0.17 0.52
CA GLU A 68 9.46 0.19 1.52
C GLU A 68 10.56 1.06 0.90
N SER A 69 11.03 0.71 -0.32
CA SER A 69 11.98 1.54 -1.06
C SER A 69 11.43 2.94 -1.36
N ARG A 70 10.16 3.05 -1.78
CA ARG A 70 9.49 4.33 -2.04
C ARG A 70 9.40 5.17 -0.77
N PHE A 71 8.93 4.60 0.35
CA PHE A 71 8.74 5.33 1.60
C PHE A 71 10.07 5.80 2.18
N ARG A 72 11.09 4.94 2.18
CA ARG A 72 12.45 5.32 2.60
C ARG A 72 12.96 6.52 1.80
N ARG A 73 12.87 6.45 0.48
CA ARG A 73 13.31 7.55 -0.39
C ARG A 73 12.54 8.84 -0.13
N LEU A 74 11.22 8.77 0.06
CA LEU A 74 10.42 9.95 0.37
C LEU A 74 10.80 10.55 1.73
N TRP A 75 11.06 9.71 2.73
CA TRP A 75 11.50 10.17 4.04
C TRP A 75 12.83 10.95 3.92
N GLU A 76 13.83 10.35 3.29
CA GLU A 76 15.15 10.96 3.03
C GLU A 76 15.08 12.27 2.23
N GLN A 77 14.02 12.48 1.44
CA GLN A 77 13.87 13.67 0.59
C GLN A 77 13.14 14.83 1.25
N PHE A 78 12.25 14.55 2.20
CA PHE A 78 11.33 15.56 2.75
C PHE A 78 11.41 15.72 4.27
N ARG A 79 12.08 14.80 4.98
CA ARG A 79 12.12 14.76 6.46
C ARG A 79 13.53 14.70 7.06
N ASP A 80 14.49 14.15 6.33
CA ASP A 80 15.93 14.17 6.69
C ASP A 80 16.67 15.24 5.88
#